data_AF-A0A7Y1ZF15-F1
#
_entry.id   AF-A0A7Y1ZF15-F1
#
_cell.length_a   1.000
_cell.length_b   1.000
_cell.length_c   1.000
_cell.angle_alpha   90.00
_cell.angle_beta   90.00
_cell.angle_gamma   90.00
#
_symmetry.space_group_name_H-M   'P 1'
#
loop_
_entity.id
_entity.type
_entity.pdbx_description
1 polymer ?
#
loop_
_entity_poly.entity_id
_entity_poly.type
_entity_poly.pdbx_seq_one_letter_code
_entity_poly.pdbx_strand_id
1 'polypeptide(L)'
;MMSALMQTYARLPVTFSHGEGVYLFDTEGRRYLDGISGIGVNGLGHGHAAVTAAIRDQADKLLHTSNLYRIEGQEELANALTRVSGMDTCFFGNSGAEANEAAIKLARLYGHERGIKKPAIIVLEGAFHGRTLATLSATGNRKIQAGFEPLVAGFIRAPRNDIEAVRQIAGNNPDVVAFLAEPIQGESGVYPLDAQYLREVRELCDAQDWLLMLDEVQTGNGRTGNYFAYQGMGFVPDVVTTAKGLGNGVPIGACLSRGKAAGILGAGQHGSTYGGNPLVC
;
A
#
# COMPACT_ATOMS: atom_id res chain seq x y z
N MET A 1 36.98 4.42 -0.21
CA MET A 1 36.27 5.70 -0.45
C MET A 1 34.97 5.63 0.35
N MET A 2 34.61 6.64 1.14
CA MET A 2 33.34 6.63 1.87
C MET A 2 32.18 6.75 0.87
N SER A 3 31.16 5.92 1.02
CA SER A 3 29.97 5.94 0.18
C SER A 3 29.23 7.28 0.32
N ALA A 4 28.84 7.90 -0.80
CA ALA A 4 27.96 9.08 -0.81
C ALA A 4 26.50 8.74 -0.44
N LEU A 5 26.12 7.46 -0.41
CA LEU A 5 24.79 7.02 0.05
C LEU A 5 24.68 7.08 1.58
N MET A 6 23.55 7.60 2.06
CA MET A 6 23.16 7.48 3.47
C MET A 6 23.15 6.00 3.90
N GLN A 7 23.65 5.72 5.09
CA GLN A 7 23.77 4.36 5.64
C GLN A 7 22.47 3.93 6.35
N THR A 8 21.36 3.95 5.62
CA THR A 8 20.02 3.59 6.13
C THR A 8 19.72 2.08 6.03
N TYR A 9 20.65 1.29 5.47
CA TYR A 9 20.52 -0.16 5.29
C TYR A 9 21.80 -0.90 5.68
N ALA A 10 21.66 -2.05 6.34
CA ALA A 10 22.74 -3.01 6.54
C ALA A 10 22.87 -3.90 5.29
N ARG A 11 23.63 -3.42 4.29
CA ARG A 11 23.78 -4.11 2.99
C ARG A 11 24.64 -5.37 3.14
N LEU A 12 24.25 -6.45 2.47
CA LEU A 12 25.10 -7.63 2.30
C LEU A 12 26.22 -7.35 1.28
N PRO A 13 27.38 -8.00 1.40
CA PRO A 13 28.53 -7.79 0.51
C PRO A 13 28.38 -8.52 -0.83
N VAL A 14 27.29 -8.24 -1.56
CA VAL A 14 27.00 -8.82 -2.89
C VAL A 14 26.51 -7.72 -3.81
N THR A 15 26.93 -7.77 -5.08
CA THR A 15 26.46 -6.85 -6.14
C THR A 15 25.94 -7.68 -7.29
N PHE A 16 24.68 -7.48 -7.66
CA PHE A 16 24.05 -8.17 -8.78
C PHE A 16 24.28 -7.41 -10.08
N SER A 17 24.64 -8.15 -11.15
CA SER A 17 24.85 -7.61 -12.49
C SER A 17 23.58 -7.68 -13.33
N HIS A 18 22.82 -8.77 -13.22
CA HIS A 18 21.56 -8.98 -13.93
C HIS A 18 20.70 -10.05 -13.23
N GLY A 19 19.46 -10.18 -13.68
CA GLY A 19 18.56 -11.25 -13.27
C GLY A 19 17.79 -11.82 -14.45
N GLU A 20 17.40 -13.08 -14.33
CA GLU A 20 16.65 -13.84 -15.34
C GLU A 20 15.63 -14.73 -14.64
N GLY A 21 14.34 -14.46 -14.85
CA GLY A 21 13.25 -15.19 -14.20
C GLY A 21 13.39 -15.12 -12.67
N VAL A 22 13.59 -16.26 -12.03
CA VAL A 22 13.75 -16.36 -10.56
C VAL A 22 15.19 -16.28 -10.08
N TYR A 23 16.15 -16.02 -10.98
CA TYR A 23 17.57 -16.00 -10.66
C TYR A 23 18.16 -14.58 -10.72
N LEU A 24 19.14 -14.34 -9.84
CA LEU A 24 20.05 -13.20 -9.86
C LEU A 24 21.48 -13.70 -10.11
N PHE A 25 22.27 -12.92 -10.82
CA PHE A 25 23.67 -13.21 -11.09
C PHE A 25 24.52 -12.07 -10.54
N ASP A 26 25.52 -12.39 -9.74
CA ASP A 26 26.45 -11.37 -9.23
C ASP A 26 27.49 -10.95 -10.28
N THR A 27 28.36 -10.02 -9.92
CA THR A 27 29.43 -9.53 -10.79
C THR A 27 30.56 -10.54 -11.00
N GLU A 28 30.59 -11.64 -10.24
CA GLU A 28 31.53 -12.76 -10.38
C GLU A 28 30.90 -13.93 -11.18
N GLY A 29 29.65 -13.77 -11.64
CA GLY A 29 28.91 -14.79 -12.38
C GLY A 29 28.25 -15.86 -11.50
N ARG A 30 28.27 -15.73 -10.17
CA ARG A 30 27.57 -16.67 -9.29
C ARG A 30 26.06 -16.46 -9.42
N ARG A 31 25.33 -17.57 -9.53
CA ARG A 31 23.87 -17.60 -9.66
C ARG A 31 23.20 -17.81 -8.31
N TYR A 32 22.18 -17.01 -8.02
CA TYR A 32 21.38 -17.02 -6.80
C TYR A 32 19.93 -17.27 -7.16
N LEU A 33 19.27 -18.20 -6.48
CA LEU A 33 17.81 -18.27 -6.49
C LEU A 33 17.27 -17.12 -5.64
N ASP A 34 16.48 -16.22 -6.22
CA ASP A 34 15.93 -15.07 -5.51
C ASP A 34 14.66 -15.44 -4.73
N GLY A 35 14.85 -15.88 -3.49
CA GLY A 35 13.75 -16.14 -2.55
C GLY A 35 13.15 -14.90 -1.90
N ILE A 36 13.74 -13.71 -2.12
CA ILE A 36 13.27 -12.45 -1.52
C ILE A 36 12.39 -11.67 -2.51
N SER A 37 12.65 -11.82 -3.82
CA SER A 37 11.87 -11.19 -4.90
C SER A 37 11.78 -9.67 -4.71
N GLY A 38 12.90 -9.04 -4.32
CA GLY A 38 12.92 -7.60 -4.01
C GLY A 38 11.98 -7.19 -2.87
N ILE A 39 11.78 -8.03 -1.86
CA ILE A 39 10.80 -7.85 -0.77
C ILE A 39 9.36 -7.90 -1.32
N GLY A 40 9.11 -8.91 -2.15
CA GLY A 40 7.80 -9.17 -2.75
C GLY A 40 7.43 -8.30 -3.96
N VAL A 41 8.39 -7.56 -4.53
CA VAL A 41 8.22 -6.66 -5.69
C VAL A 41 8.23 -7.42 -7.02
N ASN A 42 9.15 -8.36 -7.20
CA ASN A 42 9.42 -8.96 -8.52
C ASN A 42 8.55 -10.20 -8.75
N GLY A 43 7.22 -10.04 -8.71
CA GLY A 43 6.24 -11.11 -8.80
C GLY A 43 6.30 -11.92 -10.10
N LEU A 44 6.68 -11.29 -11.21
CA LEU A 44 6.89 -11.91 -12.53
C LEU A 44 8.35 -12.31 -12.77
N GLY A 45 9.22 -12.14 -11.77
CA GLY A 45 10.66 -12.35 -11.89
C GLY A 45 11.40 -11.19 -12.56
N HIS A 46 12.70 -11.40 -12.78
CA HIS A 46 13.65 -10.45 -13.36
C HIS A 46 13.71 -10.60 -14.88
N GLY A 47 13.79 -9.47 -15.59
CA GLY A 47 13.92 -9.47 -17.05
C GLY A 47 12.72 -10.05 -17.79
N HIS A 48 11.51 -9.97 -17.21
CA HIS A 48 10.30 -10.50 -17.84
C HIS A 48 10.04 -9.82 -19.19
N ALA A 49 10.06 -10.60 -20.28
CA ALA A 49 10.09 -10.09 -21.65
C ALA A 49 8.99 -9.07 -21.96
N ALA A 50 7.75 -9.32 -21.51
CA ALA A 50 6.63 -8.40 -21.73
C ALA A 50 6.77 -7.08 -20.96
N VAL A 51 7.32 -7.12 -19.73
CA VAL A 51 7.54 -5.91 -18.91
C VAL A 51 8.66 -5.09 -19.53
N THR A 52 9.76 -5.74 -19.92
CA THR A 52 10.88 -5.08 -20.61
C THR A 52 10.44 -4.43 -21.92
N ALA A 53 9.62 -5.11 -22.73
CA ALA A 53 9.10 -4.55 -23.96
C ALA A 53 8.22 -3.31 -23.70
N ALA A 54 7.25 -3.40 -22.78
CA ALA A 54 6.36 -2.29 -22.43
C ALA A 54 7.13 -1.04 -21.97
N ILE A 55 8.13 -1.23 -21.09
CA ILE A 55 8.98 -0.13 -20.62
C ILE A 55 9.74 0.52 -21.78
N ARG A 56 10.36 -0.28 -22.65
CA ARG A 56 11.15 0.23 -23.79
C ARG A 56 10.28 0.98 -24.78
N ASP A 57 9.15 0.39 -25.16
CA ASP A 57 8.25 0.97 -26.16
C ASP A 57 7.64 2.29 -25.67
N GLN A 58 7.32 2.38 -24.38
CA GLN A 58 6.75 3.61 -23.82
C GLN A 58 7.84 4.67 -23.55
N ALA A 59 9.03 4.26 -23.13
CA ALA A 59 10.16 5.18 -22.95
C ALA A 59 10.60 5.88 -24.23
N ASP A 60 10.47 5.21 -25.39
CA ASP A 60 10.77 5.79 -26.70
C ASP A 60 9.73 6.84 -27.14
N LYS A 61 8.53 6.83 -26.53
CA LYS A 61 7.43 7.73 -26.85
C LYS A 61 7.34 8.90 -25.89
N LEU A 62 7.10 8.61 -24.61
CA LEU A 62 6.75 9.62 -23.61
C LEU A 62 6.87 9.06 -22.20
N LEU A 63 7.60 9.79 -21.34
CA LEU A 63 7.77 9.41 -19.94
C LEU A 63 6.83 10.15 -18.98
N HIS A 64 6.57 11.44 -19.24
CA HIS A 64 5.94 12.29 -18.23
C HIS A 64 5.29 13.54 -18.82
N THR A 65 4.07 13.84 -18.37
CA THR A 65 3.32 15.05 -18.72
C THR A 65 2.70 15.78 -17.54
N SER A 66 2.88 15.28 -16.30
CA SER A 66 2.08 15.61 -15.11
C SER A 66 0.60 15.22 -15.22
N ASN A 67 -0.13 15.32 -14.11
CA ASN A 67 -1.57 15.08 -14.01
C ASN A 67 -2.43 16.28 -14.47
N LEU A 68 -1.83 17.32 -15.08
CA LEU A 68 -2.59 18.43 -15.68
C LEU A 68 -3.25 18.05 -17.01
N TYR A 69 -2.78 16.98 -17.65
CA TYR A 69 -3.29 16.48 -18.91
C TYR A 69 -3.85 15.07 -18.74
N ARG A 70 -4.72 14.68 -19.66
CA ARG A 70 -5.25 13.32 -19.74
C ARG A 70 -4.15 12.34 -20.18
N ILE A 71 -4.06 11.20 -19.52
CA ILE A 71 -3.11 10.13 -19.84
C ILE A 71 -3.93 8.85 -20.09
N GLU A 72 -3.95 8.37 -21.34
CA GLU A 72 -4.79 7.22 -21.74
C GLU A 72 -4.44 5.95 -20.95
N GLY A 73 -3.16 5.57 -20.89
CA GLY A 73 -2.71 4.41 -20.12
C GLY A 73 -3.04 4.48 -18.62
N GLN A 74 -3.07 5.69 -18.04
CA GLN A 74 -3.47 5.90 -16.64
C GLN A 74 -4.96 5.54 -16.44
N GLU A 75 -5.83 5.94 -17.36
CA GLU A 75 -7.25 5.58 -17.33
C GLU A 75 -7.48 4.09 -17.58
N GLU A 76 -6.73 3.50 -18.53
CA GLU A 76 -6.79 2.06 -18.81
C GLU A 76 -6.38 1.22 -17.60
N LEU A 77 -5.27 1.57 -16.95
CA LEU A 77 -4.82 0.89 -15.73
C LEU A 77 -5.81 1.10 -14.59
N ALA A 78 -6.33 2.32 -14.40
CA ALA A 78 -7.35 2.60 -13.38
C ALA A 78 -8.59 1.70 -13.58
N ASN A 79 -9.10 1.62 -14.82
CA ASN A 79 -10.24 0.78 -15.17
C ASN A 79 -9.97 -0.72 -14.99
N ALA A 80 -8.74 -1.17 -15.25
CA ALA A 80 -8.34 -2.55 -15.02
C ALA A 80 -8.30 -2.88 -13.51
N LEU A 81 -7.71 -1.98 -12.71
CA LEU A 81 -7.60 -2.16 -11.27
C LEU A 81 -8.96 -2.09 -10.56
N THR A 82 -9.82 -1.13 -10.91
CA THR A 82 -11.17 -1.03 -10.32
C THR A 82 -11.99 -2.27 -10.64
N ARG A 83 -11.94 -2.76 -11.89
CA ARG A 83 -12.63 -4.00 -12.29
C ARG A 83 -12.15 -5.23 -11.52
N VAL A 84 -10.83 -5.44 -11.38
CA VAL A 84 -10.31 -6.64 -10.71
C VAL A 84 -10.47 -6.58 -9.19
N SER A 85 -10.52 -5.38 -8.60
CA SER A 85 -10.70 -5.17 -7.15
C SER A 85 -12.17 -5.07 -6.72
N GLY A 86 -13.09 -4.73 -7.63
CA GLY A 86 -14.44 -4.32 -7.24
C GLY A 86 -14.48 -2.96 -6.55
N MET A 87 -13.50 -2.09 -6.84
CA MET A 87 -13.45 -0.70 -6.39
C MET A 87 -14.03 0.24 -7.44
N ASP A 88 -14.26 1.51 -7.07
CA ASP A 88 -14.91 2.49 -7.97
C ASP A 88 -13.90 3.49 -8.56
N THR A 89 -12.93 3.95 -7.76
CA THR A 89 -11.96 4.96 -8.18
C THR A 89 -10.54 4.60 -7.74
N CYS A 90 -9.54 5.19 -8.40
CA CYS A 90 -8.13 4.94 -8.15
C CYS A 90 -7.31 6.23 -8.19
N PHE A 91 -6.42 6.41 -7.22
CA PHE A 91 -5.35 7.41 -7.23
C PHE A 91 -4.01 6.71 -7.38
N PHE A 92 -3.13 7.23 -8.25
CA PHE A 92 -1.77 6.72 -8.42
C PHE A 92 -0.72 7.62 -7.74
N GLY A 93 0.16 6.99 -6.96
CA GLY A 93 1.42 7.52 -6.47
C GLY A 93 2.60 6.68 -6.97
N ASN A 94 3.74 6.80 -6.31
CA ASN A 94 5.02 6.21 -6.72
C ASN A 94 5.48 5.06 -5.81
N SER A 95 4.79 4.86 -4.68
CA SER A 95 5.15 3.84 -3.69
C SER A 95 3.95 3.43 -2.85
N GLY A 96 4.09 2.31 -2.13
CA GLY A 96 3.09 1.90 -1.14
C GLY A 96 2.91 2.92 -0.02
N ALA A 97 3.98 3.64 0.38
CA ALA A 97 3.87 4.70 1.38
C ALA A 97 3.01 5.87 0.88
N GLU A 98 3.15 6.27 -0.39
CA GLU A 98 2.28 7.31 -0.97
C GLU A 98 0.82 6.84 -1.12
N ALA A 99 0.60 5.58 -1.48
CA ALA A 99 -0.74 4.99 -1.52
C ALA A 99 -1.40 5.01 -0.13
N ASN A 100 -0.65 4.64 0.91
CA ASN A 100 -1.12 4.69 2.29
C ASN A 100 -1.31 6.12 2.81
N GLU A 101 -0.47 7.08 2.43
CA GLU A 101 -0.72 8.51 2.71
C GLU A 101 -2.05 8.98 2.11
N ALA A 102 -2.36 8.57 0.87
CA ALA A 102 -3.65 8.87 0.25
C ALA A 102 -4.82 8.26 1.05
N ALA A 103 -4.73 6.99 1.44
CA ALA A 103 -5.75 6.33 2.27
C ALA A 103 -5.93 7.00 3.65
N ILE A 104 -4.84 7.35 4.33
CA ILE A 104 -4.87 8.04 5.63
C ILE A 104 -5.50 9.43 5.48
N LYS A 105 -5.16 10.18 4.44
CA LYS A 105 -5.77 11.48 4.16
C LYS A 105 -7.26 11.36 3.84
N LEU A 106 -7.64 10.35 3.06
CA LEU A 106 -9.04 10.04 2.75
C LEU A 106 -9.84 9.79 4.04
N ALA A 107 -9.35 8.91 4.94
CA ALA A 107 -10.02 8.64 6.21
C ALA A 107 -10.17 9.89 7.09
N ARG A 108 -9.14 10.74 7.16
CA ARG A 108 -9.20 12.00 7.92
C ARG A 108 -10.23 12.96 7.35
N LEU A 109 -10.25 13.14 6.03
CA LEU A 109 -11.21 14.01 5.38
C LEU A 109 -12.63 13.49 5.56
N TYR A 110 -12.85 12.18 5.39
CA TYR A 110 -14.11 11.50 5.68
C TYR A 110 -14.61 11.78 7.10
N GLY A 111 -13.71 11.73 8.09
CA GLY A 111 -14.02 12.12 9.46
C GLY A 111 -14.43 13.58 9.63
N HIS A 112 -13.66 14.48 9.03
CA HIS A 112 -13.92 15.92 9.11
C HIS A 112 -15.24 16.33 8.45
N GLU A 113 -15.60 15.73 7.31
CA GLU A 113 -16.89 15.96 6.64
C GLU A 113 -18.08 15.50 7.49
N ARG A 114 -17.84 14.56 8.42
CA ARG A 114 -18.82 14.11 9.42
C ARG A 114 -18.75 14.89 10.73
N GLY A 115 -17.99 15.99 10.79
CA GLY A 115 -17.89 16.87 11.95
C GLY A 115 -16.95 16.38 13.06
N ILE A 116 -16.19 15.30 12.83
CA ILE A 116 -15.22 14.79 13.81
C ILE A 116 -14.00 15.72 13.80
N LYS A 117 -13.70 16.31 14.97
CA LYS A 117 -12.63 17.31 15.09
C LYS A 117 -11.23 16.69 15.04
N LYS A 118 -11.08 15.46 15.53
CA LYS A 118 -9.79 14.76 15.60
C LYS A 118 -9.89 13.31 15.08
N PRO A 119 -10.17 13.11 13.78
CA PRO A 119 -10.38 11.78 13.22
C PRO A 119 -9.25 10.81 13.58
N ALA A 120 -9.63 9.65 14.09
CA ALA A 120 -8.71 8.62 14.52
C ALA A 120 -8.86 7.34 13.68
N ILE A 121 -7.72 6.69 13.41
CA ILE A 121 -7.64 5.46 12.64
C ILE A 121 -7.12 4.36 13.56
N ILE A 122 -7.87 3.26 13.67
CA ILE A 122 -7.39 2.06 14.35
C ILE A 122 -6.36 1.39 13.45
N VAL A 123 -5.18 1.10 13.99
CA VAL A 123 -4.08 0.39 13.34
C VAL A 123 -3.58 -0.72 14.24
N LEU A 124 -2.98 -1.75 13.68
CA LEU A 124 -2.56 -2.92 14.46
C LEU A 124 -1.15 -2.76 15.05
N GLU A 125 -0.91 -3.41 16.18
CA GLU A 125 0.44 -3.66 16.67
C GLU A 125 1.24 -4.49 15.66
N GLY A 126 2.53 -4.20 15.52
CA GLY A 126 3.40 -4.88 14.55
C GLY A 126 3.20 -4.49 13.08
N ALA A 127 2.20 -3.65 12.75
CA ALA A 127 1.93 -3.27 11.36
C ALA A 127 3.10 -2.51 10.70
N PHE A 128 3.17 -2.52 9.37
CA PHE A 128 4.09 -1.71 8.57
C PHE A 128 3.37 -1.07 7.38
N HIS A 129 3.20 0.25 7.42
CA HIS A 129 2.47 1.00 6.38
C HIS A 129 3.38 1.97 5.60
N GLY A 130 4.66 2.07 5.95
CA GLY A 130 5.62 2.94 5.28
C GLY A 130 6.52 3.70 6.24
N ARG A 131 7.29 4.63 5.66
CA ARG A 131 8.29 5.44 6.40
C ARG A 131 8.14 6.96 6.19
N THR A 132 7.04 7.42 5.57
CA THR A 132 6.66 8.85 5.59
C THR A 132 6.06 9.18 6.96
N LEU A 133 6.02 10.43 7.41
CA LEU A 133 5.67 10.71 8.81
C LEU A 133 4.28 10.19 9.24
N ALA A 134 3.24 10.23 8.39
CA ALA A 134 1.94 9.67 8.77
C ALA A 134 1.92 8.14 8.69
N THR A 135 2.49 7.54 7.64
CA THR A 135 2.59 6.07 7.54
C THR A 135 3.50 5.45 8.59
N LEU A 136 4.55 6.17 9.00
CA LEU A 136 5.43 5.85 10.12
C LEU A 136 4.65 5.88 11.45
N SER A 137 3.78 6.87 11.61
CA SER A 137 2.89 6.98 12.78
C SER A 137 1.85 5.84 12.81
N ALA A 138 1.39 5.40 11.64
CA ALA A 138 0.51 4.24 11.47
C ALA A 138 1.24 2.89 11.61
N THR A 139 2.56 2.83 11.39
CA THR A 139 3.40 1.62 11.53
C THR A 139 3.56 1.22 12.98
N GLY A 140 3.30 -0.03 13.35
CA GLY A 140 3.22 -0.54 14.73
C GLY A 140 4.53 -0.99 15.34
N ASN A 141 5.64 -0.32 15.00
CA ASN A 141 6.98 -0.70 15.45
C ASN A 141 7.74 0.48 16.05
N ARG A 142 7.88 0.48 17.39
CA ARG A 142 8.56 1.54 18.15
C ARG A 142 10.02 1.75 17.73
N LYS A 143 10.74 0.70 17.32
CA LYS A 143 12.13 0.83 16.86
C LYS A 143 12.23 1.66 15.59
N ILE A 144 11.24 1.60 14.71
CA ILE A 144 11.22 2.35 13.45
C ILE A 144 10.81 3.81 13.70
N GLN A 145 9.96 4.06 14.71
CA GLN A 145 9.47 5.39 15.08
C GLN A 145 10.44 6.24 15.90
N ALA A 146 11.27 5.59 16.73
CA ALA A 146 12.11 6.27 17.70
C ALA A 146 13.03 7.32 17.05
N GLY A 147 13.00 8.55 17.58
CA GLY A 147 13.81 9.68 17.12
C GLY A 147 13.11 10.59 16.11
N PHE A 148 11.88 10.28 15.71
CA PHE A 148 11.07 11.10 14.80
C PHE A 148 9.89 11.81 15.50
N GLU A 149 9.85 11.78 16.83
CA GLU A 149 8.81 12.43 17.62
C GLU A 149 8.89 13.98 17.56
N PRO A 150 7.74 14.69 17.66
CA PRO A 150 6.38 14.17 17.81
C PRO A 150 5.83 13.55 16.52
N LEU A 151 5.24 12.36 16.66
CA LEU A 151 4.58 11.66 15.56
C LEU A 151 3.24 12.32 15.19
N VAL A 152 2.75 12.02 13.99
CA VAL A 152 1.42 12.46 13.56
C VAL A 152 0.37 11.79 14.45
N ALA A 153 -0.43 12.59 15.16
CA ALA A 153 -1.50 12.09 16.02
C ALA A 153 -2.68 11.50 15.22
N GLY A 154 -3.62 10.83 15.91
CA GLY A 154 -4.83 10.26 15.31
C GLY A 154 -4.73 8.78 14.93
N PHE A 155 -3.85 8.03 15.59
CA PHE A 155 -3.73 6.58 15.44
C PHE A 155 -3.95 5.88 16.79
N ILE A 156 -4.82 4.87 16.81
CA ILE A 156 -5.13 4.06 18.00
C ILE A 156 -4.67 2.63 17.71
N ARG A 157 -4.05 1.98 18.70
CA ARG A 157 -3.48 0.63 18.53
C ARG A 157 -4.42 -0.43 19.07
N ALA A 158 -4.61 -1.49 18.29
CA ALA A 158 -5.24 -2.72 18.72
C ALA A 158 -4.28 -3.92 18.51
N PRO A 159 -4.34 -4.95 19.35
CA PRO A 159 -3.69 -6.23 19.08
C PRO A 159 -4.27 -6.89 17.82
N ARG A 160 -3.48 -7.76 17.20
CA ARG A 160 -3.91 -8.57 16.04
C ARG A 160 -4.89 -9.65 16.48
N ASN A 161 -5.87 -9.96 15.65
CA ASN A 161 -6.87 -11.01 15.90
C ASN A 161 -7.60 -10.89 17.25
N ASP A 162 -7.75 -9.66 17.76
CA ASP A 162 -8.50 -9.36 18.97
C ASP A 162 -9.64 -8.39 18.64
N ILE A 163 -10.81 -8.95 18.29
CA ILE A 163 -11.99 -8.15 17.95
C ILE A 163 -12.55 -7.41 19.16
N GLU A 164 -12.42 -7.98 20.37
CA GLU A 164 -12.94 -7.37 21.58
C GLU A 164 -12.19 -6.07 21.89
N ALA A 165 -10.86 -6.05 21.70
CA ALA A 165 -10.08 -4.81 21.80
C ALA A 165 -10.60 -3.72 20.83
N VAL A 166 -10.95 -4.08 19.59
CA VAL A 166 -11.52 -3.12 18.61
C VAL A 166 -12.90 -2.63 19.06
N ARG A 167 -13.76 -3.51 19.61
CA ARG A 167 -15.07 -3.14 20.17
C ARG A 167 -14.94 -2.20 21.38
N GLN A 168 -13.96 -2.45 22.25
CA GLN A 168 -13.65 -1.58 23.39
C GLN A 168 -13.16 -0.20 22.93
N ILE A 169 -12.33 -0.13 21.88
CA ILE A 169 -11.95 1.15 21.28
C ILE A 169 -13.18 1.88 20.74
N ALA A 170 -14.06 1.17 20.03
CA ALA A 170 -15.30 1.74 19.49
C ALA A 170 -16.19 2.34 20.59
N GLY A 171 -16.37 1.64 21.71
CA GLY A 171 -17.21 2.11 22.82
C GLY A 171 -16.64 3.31 23.58
N ASN A 172 -15.32 3.51 23.56
CA ASN A 172 -14.64 4.54 24.35
C ASN A 172 -14.14 5.72 23.51
N ASN A 173 -14.19 5.65 22.19
CA ASN A 173 -13.63 6.67 21.32
C ASN A 173 -14.57 7.05 20.16
N PRO A 174 -15.30 8.18 20.28
CA PRO A 174 -16.20 8.65 19.23
C PRO A 174 -15.47 9.27 18.03
N ASP A 175 -14.16 9.48 18.11
CA ASP A 175 -13.38 10.10 17.03
C ASP A 175 -12.90 9.08 15.98
N VAL A 176 -13.16 7.78 16.16
CA VAL A 176 -12.73 6.75 15.20
C VAL A 176 -13.51 6.87 13.89
N VAL A 177 -12.79 6.77 12.79
CA VAL A 177 -13.37 6.89 11.43
C VAL A 177 -12.96 5.78 10.48
N ALA A 178 -11.91 5.02 10.81
CA ALA A 178 -11.40 3.96 9.97
C ALA A 178 -10.60 2.93 10.75
N PHE A 179 -10.51 1.74 10.17
CA PHE A 179 -9.59 0.68 10.56
C PHE A 179 -8.63 0.42 9.38
N LEU A 180 -7.32 0.40 9.64
CA LEU A 180 -6.28 0.14 8.67
C LEU A 180 -5.44 -1.07 9.09
N ALA A 181 -5.37 -2.09 8.24
CA ALA A 181 -4.56 -3.27 8.49
C ALA A 181 -4.02 -3.92 7.23
N GLU A 182 -2.91 -4.63 7.36
CA GLU A 182 -2.44 -5.60 6.37
C GLU A 182 -3.20 -6.92 6.59
N PRO A 183 -3.75 -7.58 5.55
CA PRO A 183 -4.35 -8.92 5.69
C PRO A 183 -3.36 -9.98 6.21
N ILE A 184 -2.08 -9.82 5.84
CA ILE A 184 -0.94 -10.56 6.38
C ILE A 184 0.14 -9.54 6.67
N GLN A 185 0.52 -9.39 7.94
CA GLN A 185 1.65 -8.51 8.27
C GLN A 185 2.95 -9.20 7.89
N GLY A 186 3.56 -8.78 6.78
CA GLY A 186 4.77 -9.44 6.30
C GLY A 186 6.02 -9.00 7.04
N GLU A 187 6.25 -7.69 7.19
CA GLU A 187 7.46 -7.15 7.81
C GLU A 187 7.62 -7.55 9.30
N SER A 188 6.52 -7.85 9.99
CA SER A 188 6.58 -8.29 11.40
C SER A 188 6.92 -9.76 11.55
N GLY A 189 6.89 -10.56 10.49
CA GLY A 189 7.22 -11.99 10.52
C GLY A 189 6.25 -12.90 9.80
N VAL A 190 5.49 -12.38 8.82
CA VAL A 190 4.47 -13.12 8.06
C VAL A 190 3.38 -13.68 8.97
N TYR A 191 2.59 -12.76 9.54
CA TYR A 191 1.47 -13.11 10.43
C TYR A 191 0.12 -12.83 9.75
N PRO A 192 -0.58 -13.86 9.25
CA PRO A 192 -1.93 -13.71 8.72
C PRO A 192 -2.91 -13.26 9.80
N LEU A 193 -3.81 -12.35 9.43
CA LEU A 193 -5.01 -12.11 10.22
C LEU A 193 -6.05 -13.18 9.95
N ASP A 194 -6.85 -13.52 10.96
CA ASP A 194 -7.89 -14.52 10.80
C ASP A 194 -9.01 -13.97 9.91
N ALA A 195 -9.44 -14.75 8.92
CA ALA A 195 -10.50 -14.31 8.01
C ALA A 195 -11.82 -14.02 8.75
N GLN A 196 -12.09 -14.73 9.85
CA GLN A 196 -13.24 -14.43 10.71
C GLN A 196 -13.06 -13.07 11.42
N TYR A 197 -11.89 -12.79 11.98
CA TYR A 197 -11.59 -11.51 12.61
C TYR A 197 -11.81 -10.34 11.63
N LEU A 198 -11.31 -10.44 10.39
CA LEU A 198 -11.51 -9.39 9.38
C LEU A 198 -12.99 -9.21 8.98
N ARG A 199 -13.78 -10.30 8.96
CA ARG A 199 -15.24 -10.20 8.76
C ARG A 199 -15.92 -9.47 9.92
N GLU A 200 -15.57 -9.80 11.16
CA GLU A 200 -16.13 -9.11 12.33
C GLU A 200 -15.73 -7.63 12.38
N VAL A 201 -14.50 -7.30 11.96
CA VAL A 201 -14.05 -5.90 11.80
C VAL A 201 -14.85 -5.20 10.71
N ARG A 202 -15.13 -5.86 9.56
CA ARG A 202 -16.00 -5.31 8.51
C ARG A 202 -17.38 -4.99 9.05
N GLU A 203 -18.03 -5.94 9.74
CA GLU A 203 -19.35 -5.75 10.33
C GLU A 203 -19.36 -4.58 11.34
N LEU A 204 -18.30 -4.47 12.15
CA LEU A 204 -18.16 -3.35 13.09
C LEU A 204 -17.97 -2.01 12.36
N CYS A 205 -17.16 -1.98 11.30
CA CYS A 205 -16.99 -0.78 10.48
C CYS A 205 -18.30 -0.35 9.81
N ASP A 206 -19.14 -1.30 9.40
CA ASP A 206 -20.47 -0.98 8.87
C ASP A 206 -21.39 -0.41 9.95
N ALA A 207 -21.43 -1.04 11.13
CA ALA A 207 -22.26 -0.60 12.26
C ALA A 207 -21.87 0.79 12.79
N GLN A 208 -20.58 1.14 12.76
CA GLN A 208 -20.05 2.43 13.24
C GLN A 208 -19.89 3.47 12.12
N ASP A 209 -20.22 3.08 10.89
CA ASP A 209 -20.00 3.89 9.70
C ASP A 209 -18.54 4.37 9.56
N TRP A 210 -17.60 3.45 9.82
CA TRP A 210 -16.17 3.60 9.59
C TRP A 210 -15.76 3.06 8.23
N LEU A 211 -14.57 3.45 7.78
CA LEU A 211 -13.91 2.86 6.61
C LEU A 211 -13.09 1.63 7.01
N LEU A 212 -13.30 0.49 6.35
CA LEU A 212 -12.34 -0.59 6.36
C LEU A 212 -11.30 -0.37 5.26
N MET A 213 -10.04 -0.18 5.66
CA MET A 213 -8.92 0.05 4.74
C MET A 213 -7.94 -1.11 4.84
N LEU A 214 -7.64 -1.75 3.72
CA LEU A 214 -6.66 -2.84 3.66
C LEU A 214 -5.39 -2.40 2.95
N ASP A 215 -4.26 -2.52 3.65
CA ASP A 215 -2.94 -2.36 3.07
C ASP A 215 -2.53 -3.67 2.39
N GLU A 216 -2.72 -3.71 1.08
CA GLU A 216 -2.36 -4.84 0.23
C GLU A 216 -1.12 -4.52 -0.64
N VAL A 217 -0.26 -3.62 -0.16
CA VAL A 217 1.03 -3.30 -0.79
C VAL A 217 1.87 -4.56 -0.95
N GLN A 218 1.89 -5.45 0.06
CA GLN A 218 2.67 -6.68 0.02
C GLN A 218 1.85 -7.92 -0.33
N THR A 219 0.57 -7.98 0.08
CA THR A 219 -0.28 -9.17 -0.08
C THR A 219 -1.07 -9.19 -1.40
N GLY A 220 -1.19 -8.06 -2.08
CA GLY A 220 -1.88 -7.93 -3.35
C GLY A 220 -1.06 -8.40 -4.56
N ASN A 221 -1.55 -8.07 -5.75
CA ASN A 221 -0.98 -8.41 -7.05
C ASN A 221 -0.68 -9.91 -7.20
N GLY A 222 -1.61 -10.77 -6.77
CA GLY A 222 -1.50 -12.21 -6.95
C GLY A 222 -0.68 -12.94 -5.88
N ARG A 223 -0.05 -12.21 -4.93
CA ARG A 223 0.91 -12.79 -3.96
C ARG A 223 0.32 -13.94 -3.13
N THR A 224 -0.97 -13.87 -2.82
CA THR A 224 -1.67 -14.84 -1.97
C THR A 224 -2.48 -15.87 -2.76
N GLY A 225 -2.37 -15.89 -4.09
CA GLY A 225 -3.15 -16.75 -4.99
C GLY A 225 -4.43 -16.10 -5.54
N ASN A 226 -4.93 -15.06 -4.89
CA ASN A 226 -5.91 -14.12 -5.45
C ASN A 226 -5.24 -12.80 -5.82
N TYR A 227 -5.89 -11.96 -6.63
CA TYR A 227 -5.31 -10.65 -6.97
C TYR A 227 -5.12 -9.79 -5.71
N PHE A 228 -6.12 -9.74 -4.84
CA PHE A 228 -6.03 -9.19 -3.48
C PHE A 228 -6.40 -10.26 -2.46
N ALA A 229 -5.75 -10.25 -1.29
CA ALA A 229 -5.98 -11.24 -0.24
C ALA A 229 -7.41 -11.22 0.30
N TYR A 230 -8.08 -10.07 0.36
CA TYR A 230 -9.49 -10.02 0.81
C TYR A 230 -10.45 -10.77 -0.13
N GLN A 231 -10.06 -11.02 -1.38
CA GLN A 231 -10.89 -11.78 -2.30
C GLN A 231 -11.02 -13.22 -1.81
N GLY A 232 -12.26 -13.67 -1.64
CA GLY A 232 -12.57 -14.96 -1.01
C GLY A 232 -12.85 -14.87 0.50
N MET A 233 -12.69 -13.71 1.15
CA MET A 233 -13.05 -13.54 2.56
C MET A 233 -14.54 -13.22 2.79
N GLY A 234 -15.30 -12.98 1.72
CA GLY A 234 -16.75 -12.74 1.76
C GLY A 234 -17.17 -11.27 1.94
N PHE A 235 -16.23 -10.32 1.83
CA PHE A 235 -16.49 -8.89 1.89
C PHE A 235 -15.57 -8.12 0.92
N VAL A 236 -15.83 -6.82 0.75
CA VAL A 236 -14.97 -5.87 0.02
C VAL A 236 -14.66 -4.70 0.96
N PRO A 237 -13.39 -4.27 1.11
CA PRO A 237 -13.05 -3.11 1.95
C PRO A 237 -13.54 -1.81 1.31
N ASP A 238 -13.55 -0.71 2.06
CA ASP A 238 -13.88 0.63 1.52
C ASP A 238 -12.69 1.25 0.78
N VAL A 239 -11.47 0.92 1.23
CA VAL A 239 -10.21 1.36 0.61
C VAL A 239 -9.25 0.19 0.53
N VAL A 240 -8.53 0.05 -0.57
CA VAL A 240 -7.37 -0.84 -0.68
C VAL A 240 -6.18 -0.10 -1.26
N THR A 241 -5.00 -0.29 -0.67
CA THR A 241 -3.75 0.23 -1.21
C THR A 241 -2.90 -0.90 -1.80
N THR A 242 -2.19 -0.61 -2.89
CA THR A 242 -1.32 -1.59 -3.54
C THR A 242 -0.10 -0.95 -4.18
N ALA A 243 1.01 -1.68 -4.28
CA ALA A 243 2.27 -1.25 -4.90
C ALA A 243 3.11 -2.50 -5.20
N LYS A 244 4.44 -2.46 -4.99
CA LYS A 244 5.37 -3.61 -5.11
C LYS A 244 5.13 -4.41 -6.41
N GLY A 245 4.45 -5.55 -6.31
CA GLY A 245 4.11 -6.42 -7.44
C GLY A 245 3.42 -5.71 -8.61
N LEU A 246 2.70 -4.61 -8.35
CA LEU A 246 1.98 -3.83 -9.37
C LEU A 246 2.88 -3.40 -10.54
N GLY A 247 4.10 -2.91 -10.24
CA GLY A 247 5.02 -2.42 -11.27
C GLY A 247 6.15 -3.39 -11.63
N ASN A 248 6.19 -4.58 -11.01
CA ASN A 248 7.25 -5.57 -11.14
C ASN A 248 8.68 -4.96 -11.18
N GLY A 249 8.94 -4.00 -10.29
CA GLY A 249 10.22 -3.28 -10.18
C GLY A 249 10.18 -1.79 -10.56
N VAL A 250 9.21 -1.37 -11.37
CA VAL A 250 8.98 0.05 -11.67
C VAL A 250 8.20 0.71 -10.51
N PRO A 251 8.61 1.88 -9.99
CA PRO A 251 7.94 2.52 -8.85
C PRO A 251 6.52 2.99 -9.19
N ILE A 252 5.53 2.36 -8.56
CA ILE A 252 4.12 2.73 -8.64
C ILE A 252 3.42 2.30 -7.35
N GLY A 253 2.45 3.10 -6.91
CA GLY A 253 1.49 2.73 -5.89
C GLY A 253 0.10 3.23 -6.26
N ALA A 254 -0.94 2.57 -5.78
CA ALA A 254 -2.32 2.92 -6.03
C ALA A 254 -3.15 2.85 -4.74
N CYS A 255 -3.98 3.86 -4.53
CA CYS A 255 -5.03 3.87 -3.50
C CYS A 255 -6.37 3.79 -4.21
N LEU A 256 -7.09 2.69 -4.02
CA LEU A 256 -8.40 2.45 -4.60
C LEU A 256 -9.48 2.60 -3.54
N SER A 257 -10.62 3.16 -3.91
CA SER A 257 -11.74 3.39 -3.00
C SER A 257 -13.08 3.05 -3.62
N ARG A 258 -14.06 2.73 -2.78
CA ARG A 258 -15.43 2.42 -3.19
C ARG A 258 -16.49 2.97 -2.25
N GLY A 259 -17.73 3.02 -2.74
CA GLY A 259 -18.89 3.39 -1.94
C GLY A 259 -18.71 4.73 -1.25
N LYS A 260 -18.87 4.78 0.07
CA LYS A 260 -18.74 6.02 0.87
C LYS A 260 -17.32 6.60 0.92
N ALA A 261 -16.29 5.82 0.55
CA ALA A 261 -14.93 6.34 0.41
C ALA A 261 -14.68 6.94 -0.98
N ALA A 262 -15.48 6.56 -2.00
CA ALA A 262 -15.31 7.07 -3.35
C ALA A 262 -15.70 8.55 -3.42
N GLY A 263 -14.86 9.35 -4.07
CA GLY A 263 -15.11 10.78 -4.28
C GLY A 263 -14.81 11.69 -3.08
N ILE A 264 -14.38 11.14 -1.93
CA ILE A 264 -13.95 11.93 -0.77
C ILE A 264 -12.75 12.83 -1.13
N LEU A 265 -11.78 12.31 -1.88
CA LEU A 265 -10.68 13.10 -2.42
C LEU A 265 -11.06 13.67 -3.79
N GLY A 266 -11.27 14.98 -3.85
CA GLY A 266 -11.51 15.76 -5.06
C GLY A 266 -10.30 16.59 -5.50
N ALA A 267 -10.52 17.39 -6.55
CA ALA A 267 -9.49 18.24 -7.15
C ALA A 267 -8.82 19.16 -6.11
N GLY A 268 -7.49 19.15 -6.07
CA GLY A 268 -6.68 20.00 -5.19
C GLY A 268 -6.47 19.46 -3.77
N GLN A 269 -7.18 18.43 -3.33
CA GLN A 269 -7.04 17.87 -1.98
C GLN A 269 -5.88 16.86 -1.87
N HIS A 270 -5.53 16.20 -2.97
CA HIS A 270 -4.40 15.29 -3.08
C HIS A 270 -3.81 15.33 -4.49
N GLY A 271 -2.56 14.90 -4.65
CA GLY A 271 -1.89 14.90 -5.95
C GLY A 271 -0.48 14.35 -5.87
N SER A 272 0.08 14.03 -7.03
CA SER A 272 1.47 13.60 -7.20
C SER A 272 1.99 14.15 -8.51
N THR A 273 3.23 14.64 -8.51
CA THR A 273 3.89 15.05 -9.76
C THR A 273 4.00 13.84 -10.67
N TYR A 274 4.65 12.77 -10.21
CA TYR A 274 4.98 11.60 -11.03
C TYR A 274 3.92 10.48 -11.00
N GLY A 275 2.99 10.50 -10.04
CA GLY A 275 2.01 9.44 -9.86
C GLY A 275 1.15 9.24 -11.11
N GLY A 276 1.11 7.99 -11.60
CA GLY A 276 0.34 7.59 -12.77
C GLY A 276 0.81 8.20 -14.10
N ASN A 277 2.12 8.43 -14.24
CA ASN A 277 2.72 8.92 -15.48
C ASN A 277 2.65 7.86 -16.62
N PRO A 278 2.82 8.27 -17.89
CA PRO A 278 2.73 7.35 -19.03
C PRO A 278 3.67 6.15 -18.98
N LEU A 279 4.87 6.22 -18.38
CA LEU A 279 5.80 5.08 -18.35
C LEU A 279 5.30 3.96 -17.43
N VAL A 280 4.71 4.32 -16.29
CA VAL A 280 4.38 3.36 -15.22
C VAL A 280 3.00 2.74 -15.38
N CYS A 281 2.14 3.33 -16.22
CA CYS A 281 0.76 2.91 -16.45
C CYS A 281 0.58 2.19 -17.78
#